data_AF-A0A7J5DFH4-F1
#
_entry.id   AF-A0A7J5DFH4-F1
#
_cell.length_a   1.000
_cell.length_b   1.000
_cell.length_c   1.000
_cell.angle_alpha   90.00
_cell.angle_beta   90.00
_cell.angle_gamma   90.00
#
_symmetry.space_group_name_H-M   'P 1'
#
loop_
_entity.id
_entity.type
_entity.pdbx_description
1 polymer ?
#
loop_
_entity_poly.entity_id
_entity_poly.type
_entity_poly.pdbx_seq_one_letter_code
_entity_poly.pdbx_strand_id
1 'polypeptide(L)' 'MSKSSAPRRHLPTSPFAAPVVPVAKEFSLGDRVSHDQYGLGTIVGVEEGIAMLVDFGARQVRVLSPYTRMDRL' A
#
# COMPACT_ATOMS: atom_id res chain seq x y z
N MET A 1 -11.15 -25.58 -12.81
CA MET A 1 -10.62 -25.09 -11.52
C MET A 1 -9.22 -24.53 -11.78
N SER A 2 -9.06 -23.20 -11.80
CA SER A 2 -7.75 -22.57 -12.00
C SER A 2 -6.95 -22.65 -10.70
N LYS A 3 -5.80 -23.32 -10.71
CA LYS A 3 -4.89 -23.37 -9.56
C LYS A 3 -4.08 -22.08 -9.55
N SER A 4 -4.33 -21.22 -8.57
CA SER A 4 -3.51 -20.02 -8.33
C SER A 4 -2.06 -20.44 -8.14
N SER A 5 -1.18 -20.01 -9.05
CA SER A 5 0.26 -20.26 -8.94
C SER A 5 0.80 -19.55 -7.70
N ALA A 6 1.10 -20.31 -6.65
CA ALA A 6 1.77 -19.76 -5.47
C ALA A 6 3.16 -19.21 -5.86
N PRO A 7 3.61 -18.10 -5.25
CA PRO A 7 4.93 -17.54 -5.52
C PRO A 7 6.02 -18.56 -5.13
N ARG A 8 6.91 -18.91 -6.08
CA ARG A 8 8.00 -19.87 -5.84
C ARG A 8 8.99 -19.30 -4.82
N ARG A 9 9.33 -20.09 -3.80
CA ARG A 9 10.40 -19.75 -2.85
C ARG A 9 11.73 -19.58 -3.59
N HIS A 10 12.44 -18.52 -3.26
CA HIS A 10 13.79 -18.30 -3.77
C HIS A 10 14.74 -19.37 -3.19
N LEU A 11 15.49 -20.05 -4.05
CA LEU A 11 16.51 -21.02 -3.64
C LEU A 11 17.75 -20.27 -3.11
N PRO A 12 18.40 -20.75 -2.04
CA PRO A 12 19.55 -20.06 -1.43
C PRO A 12 20.79 -19.98 -2.33
N THR A 13 20.85 -20.77 -3.41
CA THR A 13 21.91 -20.79 -4.43
C THR A 13 21.58 -19.98 -5.69
N SER A 14 20.43 -19.30 -5.73
CA SER A 14 20.00 -18.58 -6.92
C SER A 14 20.73 -17.23 -7.05
N PRO A 15 21.33 -16.94 -8.22
CA PRO A 15 21.99 -15.66 -8.49
C PRO A 15 21.01 -14.52 -8.77
N PHE A 16 19.71 -14.80 -8.91
CA PHE A 16 18.68 -13.78 -9.11
C PHE A 16 18.30 -13.15 -7.76
N ALA A 17 18.02 -11.85 -7.71
CA ALA A 17 17.58 -11.20 -6.48
C ALA A 17 16.12 -11.57 -6.15
N ALA A 18 15.81 -11.79 -4.86
CA ALA A 18 14.44 -11.99 -4.41
C ALA A 18 13.59 -10.73 -4.71
N PRO A 19 12.28 -10.87 -5.00
CA PRO A 19 11.40 -9.72 -5.19
C PRO A 19 11.43 -8.85 -3.94
N VAL A 20 11.93 -7.62 -4.08
CA VAL A 20 11.93 -6.63 -3.01
C VAL A 20 10.46 -6.30 -2.73
N VAL A 21 10.01 -6.56 -1.50
CA VAL A 21 8.71 -6.08 -1.05
C VAL A 21 8.68 -4.57 -1.29
N PRO A 22 7.73 -4.04 -2.09
CA PRO A 22 7.69 -2.62 -2.37
C PRO A 22 7.59 -1.92 -1.02
N VAL A 23 8.56 -1.03 -0.76
CA VAL A 23 8.61 -0.23 0.46
C VAL A 23 7.27 0.48 0.52
N ALA A 24 6.45 0.12 1.50
CA ALA A 24 5.17 0.79 1.70
C ALA A 24 5.50 2.27 1.84
N LYS A 25 4.99 3.12 0.93
CA LYS A 25 5.19 4.56 1.01
C LYS A 25 4.92 4.96 2.46
N GLU A 26 5.92 5.53 3.11
CA GLU A 26 5.77 6.03 4.47
C GLU A 26 4.93 7.29 4.36
N PHE A 27 3.74 7.24 4.96
CA PHE A 27 2.90 8.41 5.10
C PHE A 27 2.65 8.68 6.58
N SER A 28 2.64 9.95 6.95
CA SER A 28 2.43 10.38 8.33
C SER A 28 0.99 10.81 8.57
N LEU A 29 0.57 10.76 9.83
CA LEU A 29 -0.68 11.39 10.28
C LEU A 29 -0.70 12.87 9.86
N GLY A 30 -1.77 13.29 9.19
CA GLY A 30 -1.94 14.66 8.68
C GLY A 30 -1.33 14.92 7.30
N ASP A 31 -0.60 13.98 6.70
CA ASP A 31 -0.16 14.13 5.32
C ASP A 31 -1.36 14.16 4.36
N ARG A 32 -1.23 14.95 3.30
CA ARG A 32 -2.20 15.02 2.23
C ARG A 32 -1.85 13.99 1.17
N VAL A 33 -2.85 13.23 0.75
CA VAL A 33 -2.69 12.14 -0.21
C VAL A 33 -3.73 12.26 -1.32
N SER A 34 -3.35 11.82 -2.50
CA SER A 34 -4.24 11.66 -3.64
C SER A 34 -4.52 10.18 -3.85
N HIS A 35 -5.78 9.82 -4.01
CA HIS A 35 -6.21 8.48 -4.39
C HIS A 35 -7.00 8.54 -5.70
N ASP A 36 -6.63 7.69 -6.67
CA ASP A 36 -7.24 7.69 -8.02
C ASP A 36 -8.78 7.61 -8.07
N GLN A 37 -9.42 6.93 -7.10
CA GLN A 37 -10.88 6.74 -7.09
C GLN A 37 -11.59 7.76 -6.19
N TYR A 38 -10.93 8.27 -5.17
CA TYR A 38 -11.55 9.08 -4.11
C TYR A 38 -11.15 10.55 -4.19
N GLY A 39 -10.09 10.87 -4.92
CA GLY A 39 -9.53 12.21 -5.03
C GLY A 39 -8.56 12.52 -3.89
N LEU A 40 -8.59 13.77 -3.44
CA LEU A 40 -7.70 14.27 -2.40
C LEU A 40 -8.25 13.93 -1.01
N GLY A 41 -7.38 13.43 -0.15
CA GLY A 41 -7.69 13.15 1.26
C GLY A 41 -6.52 13.49 2.18
N THR A 42 -6.81 13.45 3.47
CA THR A 42 -5.83 13.65 4.54
C THR A 42 -5.77 12.39 5.38
N ILE A 43 -4.56 11.98 5.75
CA ILE A 43 -4.39 10.80 6.59
C ILE A 43 -4.81 11.13 8.03
N VAL A 44 -5.80 10.39 8.53
CA VAL A 44 -6.33 10.52 9.88
C VAL A 44 -5.94 9.34 10.78
N GLY A 45 -5.36 8.29 10.21
CA GLY A 45 -4.81 7.15 10.95
C GLY A 45 -3.77 6.40 10.13
N VAL A 46 -2.68 6.00 10.75
CA VAL A 46 -1.62 5.20 10.13
C VAL A 46 -1.50 3.87 10.89
N GLU A 47 -1.73 2.76 10.20
CA GLU A 47 -1.36 1.41 10.65
C GLU A 47 -0.13 0.99 9.83
N GLU A 48 1.05 1.27 10.38
CA GLU A 48 2.34 1.03 9.73
C GLU A 48 2.46 -0.41 9.20
N GLY A 49 2.63 -0.54 7.88
CA GLY A 49 2.74 -1.84 7.21
C GLY A 49 1.45 -2.62 6.99
N ILE A 50 0.29 -2.14 7.46
CA ILE A 50 -1.00 -2.84 7.36
C ILE A 50 -2.01 -2.02 6.54
N ALA A 51 -2.35 -0.82 7.01
CA ALA A 51 -3.40 0.01 6.44
C ALA A 51 -3.23 1.49 6.77
N MET A 52 -3.85 2.37 5.98
CA MET A 52 -3.97 3.79 6.32
C MET A 52 -5.43 4.20 6.26
N LEU A 53 -5.85 4.95 7.28
CA LEU A 53 -7.16 5.57 7.32
C LEU A 53 -7.03 6.99 6.75
N VAL A 54 -7.70 7.22 5.64
CA VAL A 54 -7.64 8.48 4.92
C VAL A 54 -9.04 9.07 4.86
N ASP A 55 -9.14 10.33 5.27
CA ASP A 55 -10.34 11.11 5.21
C ASP A 55 -10.37 11.94 3.91
N PHE A 56 -11.31 11.61 3.03
CA PHE A 56 -11.55 12.33 1.78
C PHE A 56 -12.59 13.46 1.95
N GLY A 57 -12.92 13.82 3.19
CA GLY A 57 -13.93 14.83 3.54
C GLY A 57 -15.36 14.30 3.48
N ALA A 58 -15.71 13.56 2.42
CA ALA A 58 -17.04 12.94 2.30
C ALA A 58 -17.11 11.53 2.92
N ARG A 59 -15.98 10.82 3.00
CA ARG A 59 -15.87 9.50 3.63
C ARG A 59 -14.44 9.23 4.11
N GLN A 60 -14.34 8.50 5.22
CA GLN A 60 -13.11 7.88 5.66
C GLN A 60 -12.95 6.51 5.03
N VAL A 61 -11.76 6.22 4.54
CA VAL A 61 -11.48 5.01 3.77
C VAL A 61 -10.22 4.39 4.33
N ARG A 62 -10.32 3.10 4.62
CA ARG A 62 -9.19 2.28 5.01
C ARG A 62 -8.53 1.69 3.77
N VAL A 63 -7.33 2.15 3.47
CA VAL A 63 -6.52 1.69 2.34
C VAL A 63 -5.51 0.68 2.86
N LEU A 64 -5.50 -0.53 2.34
CA LEU A 64 -4.55 -1.58 2.76
C LEU A 64 -3.21 -1.43 2.01
N SER A 65 -2.11 -1.80 2.66
CA SER A 65 -0.81 -2.01 2.00
C SER A 65 -0.99 -2.96 0.79
N PRO A 66 -0.40 -2.68 -0.39
CA PRO A 66 0.77 -1.83 -0.65
C PRO A 66 0.47 -0.40 -1.14
N TYR A 67 -0.69 0.18 -0.81
CA TYR A 67 -1.03 1.57 -1.16
C TYR A 67 -0.87 1.89 -2.67
N THR A 68 -1.14 0.93 -3.55
CA THR A 68 -0.84 1.01 -5.00
C THR A 68 -1.57 2.10 -5.76
N ARG A 69 -2.62 2.69 -5.17
CA ARG A 69 -3.42 3.77 -5.76
C ARG A 69 -3.34 5.05 -4.95
N MET A 70 -2.28 5.21 -4.15
CA MET A 70 -2.03 6.40 -3.35
C MET A 70 -0.72 7.08 -3.70
N ASP A 71 -0.83 8.39 -3.89
CA ASP A 71 0.30 9.30 -4.05
C ASP A 71 0.32 10.32 -2.94
N ARG A 72 1.52 10.56 -2.39
CA ARG A 72 1.74 11.64 -1.42
C ARG A 72 1.83 12.95 -2.18
N LEU A 73 1.18 13.99 -1.67
CA LEU A 73 1.20 15.33 -2.23
C LEU A 73 2.10 16.26 -1.42
#